data_AF-A0A2E6NE61-F1
#
_entry.id   AF-A0A2E6NE61-F1
#
_cell.length_a   1.000
_cell.length_b   1.000
_cell.length_c   1.000
_cell.angle_alpha   90.00
_cell.angle_beta   90.00
_cell.angle_gamma   90.00
#
_symmetry.space_group_name_H-M   'P 1'
#
loop_
_entity.id
_entity.type
_entity.pdbx_description
1 polymer ?
#
loop_
_entity_poly.entity_id
_entity_poly.type
_entity_poly.pdbx_seq_one_letter_code
_entity_poly.pdbx_strand_id
1 'polypeptide(L)'
;MKIIEYLFTTPGTSKTILEILIPYSKNSLSDFLSDALDSHVSHVEAINMAEKSYLRSKTLSRRPNTFGISCTAAISTNRLRRGDNRAYIAWRSEFSKGYTSVIFQKNRRTRQEEDIIISKIILNTISKIIGINEYLKIKLYESEKLEEHNI
;
A
#
# COMPACT_ATOMS: atom_id res chain seq x y z
N MET A 1 -2.53 9.50 5.49
CA MET A 1 -3.18 8.32 4.91
C MET A 1 -3.98 7.65 6.02
N LYS A 2 -5.29 7.43 5.85
CA LYS A 2 -6.20 6.99 6.91
C LYS A 2 -5.85 5.62 7.50
N ILE A 3 -5.18 4.76 6.74
CA ILE A 3 -4.75 3.43 7.18
C ILE A 3 -3.98 3.45 8.51
N ILE A 4 -3.14 4.46 8.75
CA ILE A 4 -2.33 4.53 9.97
C ILE A 4 -3.25 4.65 11.18
N GLU A 5 -4.22 5.57 11.12
CA GLU A 5 -5.24 5.71 12.16
C GLU A 5 -5.98 4.38 12.38
N TYR A 6 -6.44 3.72 11.31
CA TYR A 6 -7.17 2.45 11.41
C TYR A 6 -6.37 1.31 12.06
N LEU A 7 -5.06 1.28 11.84
CA LEU A 7 -4.18 0.26 12.41
C LEU A 7 -3.89 0.49 13.90
N PHE A 8 -3.90 1.75 14.36
CA PHE A 8 -3.54 2.12 15.73
C PHE A 8 -4.75 2.36 16.66
N THR A 9 -5.98 2.36 16.15
CA THR A 9 -7.18 2.56 16.97
C THR A 9 -7.50 1.37 17.89
N THR A 10 -6.96 0.18 17.60
CA THR A 10 -7.25 -1.03 18.39
C THR A 10 -6.14 -1.28 19.43
N PRO A 11 -6.47 -1.43 20.73
CA PRO A 11 -5.47 -1.79 21.74
C PRO A 11 -4.73 -3.08 21.38
N GLY A 12 -3.41 -3.09 21.57
CA GLY A 12 -2.58 -4.27 21.30
C GLY A 12 -1.86 -4.27 19.94
N THR A 13 -1.93 -3.19 19.16
CA THR A 13 -1.20 -3.01 17.89
C THR A 13 0.31 -3.30 18.02
N SER A 14 0.92 -3.04 19.17
CA SER A 14 2.35 -3.35 19.42
C SER A 14 2.69 -4.85 19.33
N LYS A 15 1.69 -5.74 19.40
CA LYS A 15 1.89 -7.19 19.23
C LYS A 15 1.84 -7.63 17.75
N THR A 16 1.29 -6.80 16.87
CA THR A 16 1.00 -7.17 15.46
C THR A 16 1.82 -6.36 14.47
N ILE A 17 2.02 -5.07 14.70
CA ILE A 17 2.80 -4.19 13.84
C ILE A 17 4.25 -4.14 14.33
N LEU A 18 5.16 -4.60 13.47
CA LEU A 18 6.60 -4.55 13.76
C LEU A 18 7.21 -3.18 13.45
N GLU A 19 6.85 -2.60 12.31
CA GLU A 19 7.39 -1.32 11.84
C GLU A 19 6.42 -0.70 10.82
N ILE A 20 6.31 0.62 10.83
CA ILE A 20 5.68 1.40 9.75
C ILE A 20 6.69 2.47 9.34
N LEU A 21 7.02 2.50 8.05
CA LEU A 21 7.86 3.53 7.45
C LEU A 21 7.04 4.32 6.42
N ILE A 22 7.18 5.64 6.45
CA ILE A 22 6.53 6.55 5.50
C ILE A 22 7.63 7.32 4.75
N PRO A 23 8.23 6.73 3.70
CA PRO A 23 9.28 7.38 2.95
C PRO A 23 8.68 8.43 2.01
N TYR A 24 8.33 9.60 2.56
CA TYR A 24 7.51 10.59 1.86
C TYR A 24 8.27 11.39 0.79
N SER A 25 9.54 11.68 1.04
CA SER A 25 10.39 12.38 0.07
C SER A 25 11.07 11.38 -0.86
N LYS A 26 11.44 11.82 -2.07
CA LYS A 26 12.21 10.99 -3.02
C LYS A 26 13.50 10.46 -2.39
N ASN A 27 14.23 11.32 -1.68
CA ASN A 27 15.47 10.93 -1.02
C ASN A 27 15.23 9.86 0.06
N SER A 28 14.15 9.99 0.84
CA SER A 28 13.80 8.99 1.85
C SER A 28 13.40 7.65 1.24
N LEU A 29 12.72 7.67 0.09
CA LEU A 29 12.36 6.46 -0.64
C LEU A 29 13.59 5.78 -1.25
N SER A 30 14.48 6.55 -1.87
CA SER A 30 15.74 6.03 -2.40
C SER A 30 16.64 5.45 -1.30
N ASP A 31 16.72 6.11 -0.14
CA ASP A 31 17.46 5.59 1.03
C ASP A 31 16.88 4.25 1.50
N PHE A 32 15.55 4.18 1.66
CA PHE A 32 14.86 2.96 2.07
C PHE A 32 15.07 1.80 1.10
N LEU A 33 14.93 2.05 -0.21
CA LEU A 33 15.10 1.02 -1.23
C LEU A 33 16.58 0.70 -1.48
N SER A 34 17.48 1.62 -1.16
CA SER A 34 18.90 1.58 -1.51
C SER A 34 19.11 1.58 -3.04
N ASP A 35 18.24 2.28 -3.78
CA ASP A 35 18.22 2.33 -5.25
C ASP A 35 17.73 3.70 -5.77
N ALA A 36 18.24 4.09 -6.95
CA ALA A 36 17.79 5.27 -7.67
C ALA A 36 16.61 4.90 -8.57
N LEU A 37 15.39 5.26 -8.16
CA LEU A 37 14.21 5.01 -8.99
C LEU A 37 14.04 6.10 -10.06
N ASP A 38 14.02 5.68 -11.34
CA ASP A 38 13.78 6.56 -12.49
C ASP A 38 12.33 7.07 -12.57
N SER A 39 11.37 6.33 -12.02
CA SER A 39 9.95 6.71 -12.03
C SER A 39 9.27 6.41 -10.69
N HIS A 40 8.47 7.37 -10.23
CA HIS A 40 7.71 7.25 -8.98
C HIS A 40 6.25 6.90 -9.23
N VAL A 41 5.65 6.18 -8.29
CA VAL A 41 4.27 5.67 -8.35
C VAL A 41 4.09 4.68 -9.51
N SER A 42 4.73 3.52 -9.36
CA SER A 42 4.64 2.36 -10.25
C SER A 42 4.42 1.07 -9.44
N HIS A 43 3.99 0.00 -10.11
CA HIS A 43 3.90 -1.31 -9.49
C HIS A 43 5.29 -1.83 -9.08
N VAL A 44 6.33 -1.57 -9.86
CA VAL A 44 7.73 -1.95 -9.54
C VAL A 44 8.17 -1.31 -8.22
N GLU A 45 7.93 -0.01 -8.05
CA GLU A 45 8.24 0.70 -6.80
C GLU A 45 7.50 0.07 -5.60
N ALA A 46 6.20 -0.22 -5.75
CA ALA A 46 5.43 -0.88 -4.70
C ALA A 46 5.99 -2.28 -4.36
N ILE A 47 6.28 -3.11 -5.36
CA ILE A 47 6.81 -4.47 -5.17
C ILE A 47 8.14 -4.43 -4.43
N ASN A 48 9.08 -3.58 -4.87
CA ASN A 48 10.38 -3.43 -4.23
C ASN A 48 10.25 -2.97 -2.77
N MET A 49 9.33 -2.04 -2.50
CA MET A 49 9.04 -1.61 -1.13
C MET A 49 8.47 -2.76 -0.29
N ALA A 50 7.55 -3.56 -0.83
CA ALA A 50 6.96 -4.69 -0.10
C ALA A 50 8.01 -5.78 0.19
N GLU A 51 8.91 -6.04 -0.75
CA GLU A 51 10.02 -6.97 -0.58
C GLU A 51 11.01 -6.49 0.49
N LYS A 52 11.42 -5.22 0.44
CA LYS A 52 12.29 -4.63 1.47
C LYS A 52 11.63 -4.68 2.85
N SER A 53 10.34 -4.36 2.95
CA SER A 53 9.56 -4.47 4.18
C SER A 53 9.47 -5.90 4.70
N TYR A 54 9.31 -6.89 3.82
CA TYR A 54 9.30 -8.30 4.20
C TYR A 54 10.65 -8.74 4.78
N LEU A 55 11.76 -8.44 4.10
CA LEU A 55 13.10 -8.75 4.61
C LEU A 55 13.36 -8.07 5.97
N ARG A 56 12.95 -6.81 6.10
CA ARG A 56 13.02 -6.05 7.35
C ARG A 56 12.21 -6.72 8.46
N SER A 57 11.02 -7.24 8.17
CA SER A 57 10.20 -7.99 9.12
C SER A 57 10.91 -9.23 9.67
N LYS A 58 11.67 -9.94 8.83
CA LYS A 58 12.44 -11.14 9.23
C LYS A 58 13.63 -10.79 10.12
N THR A 59 14.22 -9.61 9.95
CA THR A 59 15.27 -9.09 10.84
C THR A 59 14.70 -8.66 12.19
N LEU A 60 13.50 -8.06 12.20
CA LEU A 60 12.86 -7.54 13.41
C LEU A 60 12.17 -8.61 14.27
N SER A 61 11.77 -9.73 13.67
CA SER A 61 11.02 -10.77 14.39
C SER A 61 11.36 -12.17 13.91
N ARG A 62 11.50 -13.10 14.87
CA ARG A 62 11.60 -14.55 14.61
C ARG A 62 10.24 -15.24 14.53
N ARG A 63 9.13 -14.51 14.65
CA ARG A 63 7.79 -15.10 14.58
C ARG A 63 7.54 -15.66 13.18
N PRO A 64 6.79 -16.77 13.07
CA PRO A 64 6.31 -17.24 11.77
C PRO A 64 5.31 -16.23 11.19
N ASN A 65 5.10 -16.28 9.88
CA ASN A 65 4.05 -15.54 9.15
C ASN A 65 4.17 -14.00 9.17
N THR A 66 5.39 -13.44 9.29
CA THR A 66 5.58 -12.02 9.02
C THR A 66 5.44 -11.73 7.51
N PHE A 67 5.02 -10.53 7.18
CA PHE A 67 4.84 -10.09 5.80
C PHE A 67 5.21 -8.61 5.65
N GLY A 68 5.61 -8.23 4.44
CA GLY A 68 5.76 -6.84 4.01
C GLY A 68 4.54 -6.39 3.23
N ILE A 69 4.10 -5.16 3.49
CA ILE A 69 3.09 -4.47 2.72
C ILE A 69 3.60 -3.07 2.37
N SER A 70 3.23 -2.56 1.20
CA SER A 70 3.61 -1.23 0.75
C SER A 70 2.47 -0.55 0.02
N CYS A 71 2.56 0.77 -0.10
CA CYS A 71 1.69 1.56 -0.93
C CYS A 71 2.47 2.73 -1.52
N THR A 72 2.38 2.92 -2.83
CA THR A 72 2.76 4.17 -3.50
C THR A 72 1.56 4.71 -4.25
N ALA A 73 1.32 6.02 -4.14
CA ALA A 73 0.10 6.62 -4.67
C ALA A 73 0.32 8.03 -5.18
N ALA A 74 -0.28 8.30 -6.33
CA ALA A 74 -0.46 9.61 -6.92
C ALA A 74 -1.93 9.98 -6.78
N ILE A 75 -2.33 10.51 -5.62
CA ILE A 75 -3.72 10.94 -5.36
C ILE A 75 -3.93 12.43 -5.65
N SER A 76 -5.17 12.89 -5.61
CA SER A 76 -5.58 14.27 -5.86
C SER A 76 -4.75 15.27 -5.04
N THR A 77 -4.30 16.32 -5.73
CA THR A 77 -3.51 17.43 -5.16
C THR A 77 -3.88 18.74 -5.83
N ASN A 78 -3.54 19.84 -5.18
CA ASN A 78 -3.76 21.21 -5.67
C ASN A 78 -2.96 21.56 -6.95
N ARG A 79 -2.05 20.68 -7.42
CA ARG A 79 -1.29 20.84 -8.67
C ARG A 79 -1.95 20.04 -9.81
N LEU A 80 -2.13 20.69 -10.97
CA LEU A 80 -2.52 20.03 -12.22
C LEU A 80 -1.47 18.97 -12.63
N ARG A 81 -1.88 17.70 -12.69
CA ARG A 81 -1.08 16.59 -13.22
C ARG A 81 -1.70 16.02 -14.49
N ARG A 82 -0.83 15.72 -15.47
CA ARG A 82 -1.23 15.07 -16.73
C ARG A 82 -1.65 13.61 -16.55
N GLY A 83 -1.08 12.88 -15.58
CA GLY A 83 -1.45 11.49 -15.29
C GLY A 83 -2.69 11.33 -14.41
N ASP A 84 -3.35 10.19 -14.53
CA ASP A 84 -4.50 9.80 -13.69
C ASP A 84 -4.08 9.60 -12.23
N ASN A 85 -5.06 9.76 -11.32
CA ASN A 85 -4.84 9.43 -9.93
C ASN A 85 -4.81 7.91 -9.80
N ARG A 86 -3.76 7.38 -9.17
CA ARG A 86 -3.55 5.93 -9.07
C ARG A 86 -2.82 5.55 -7.80
N ALA A 87 -3.00 4.32 -7.37
CA ALA A 87 -2.20 3.72 -6.31
C ALA A 87 -1.86 2.27 -6.62
N TYR A 88 -0.71 1.84 -6.10
CA TYR A 88 -0.25 0.47 -6.14
C TYR A 88 0.00 0.01 -4.70
N ILE A 89 -0.69 -1.05 -4.30
CA ILE A 89 -0.57 -1.68 -2.98
C ILE A 89 0.06 -3.04 -3.22
N ALA A 90 1.31 -3.24 -2.79
CA ALA A 90 1.99 -4.52 -2.97
C ALA A 90 2.16 -5.26 -1.64
N TRP A 91 2.28 -6.58 -1.72
CA TRP A 91 2.56 -7.42 -0.57
C TRP A 91 3.59 -8.49 -0.90
N ARG A 92 4.29 -8.93 0.14
CA ARG A 92 5.18 -10.08 0.14
C ARG A 92 5.05 -10.80 1.48
N SER A 93 4.54 -12.02 1.47
CA SER A 93 4.64 -12.96 2.59
C SER A 93 5.73 -13.99 2.30
N GLU A 94 5.86 -15.05 3.09
CA GLU A 94 6.75 -16.17 2.76
C GLU A 94 6.27 -16.92 1.50
N PHE A 95 4.97 -17.17 1.40
CA PHE A 95 4.36 -18.05 0.40
C PHE A 95 3.85 -17.34 -0.85
N SER A 96 3.64 -16.03 -0.80
CA SER A 96 3.06 -15.31 -1.94
C SER A 96 3.56 -13.87 -2.03
N LYS A 97 3.43 -13.31 -3.22
CA LYS A 97 3.58 -11.87 -3.47
C LYS A 97 2.65 -11.43 -4.59
N GLY A 98 2.41 -10.14 -4.64
CA GLY A 98 1.58 -9.55 -5.67
C GLY A 98 1.31 -8.08 -5.38
N TYR A 99 0.45 -7.49 -6.19
CA TYR A 99 -0.02 -6.14 -5.96
C TYR A 99 -1.44 -5.93 -6.46
N THR A 100 -2.09 -4.94 -5.89
CA THR A 100 -3.37 -4.40 -6.34
C THR A 100 -3.13 -3.00 -6.87
N SER A 101 -3.63 -2.70 -8.07
CA SER A 101 -3.63 -1.37 -8.63
C SER A 101 -5.04 -0.78 -8.60
N VAL A 102 -5.13 0.52 -8.32
CA VAL A 102 -6.38 1.28 -8.47
C VAL A 102 -6.13 2.52 -9.31
N ILE A 103 -6.99 2.77 -10.29
CA ILE A 103 -6.99 3.97 -11.13
C ILE A 103 -8.30 4.71 -10.88
N PHE A 104 -8.19 5.94 -10.40
CA PHE A 104 -9.31 6.82 -10.10
C PHE A 104 -9.61 7.75 -11.27
N GLN A 105 -10.89 8.09 -11.43
CA GLN A 105 -11.30 9.09 -12.40
C GLN A 105 -10.88 10.48 -11.91
N LYS A 106 -10.22 11.25 -12.76
CA LYS A 106 -9.82 12.62 -12.43
C LYS A 106 -11.01 13.49 -12.02
N ASN A 107 -10.78 14.36 -11.03
CA ASN A 107 -11.71 15.38 -10.56
C ASN A 107 -13.07 14.83 -10.07
N ARG A 108 -13.19 13.52 -9.84
CA ARG A 108 -14.40 12.89 -9.30
C ARG A 108 -14.34 12.68 -7.79
N ARG A 109 -13.13 12.69 -7.22
CA ARG A 109 -12.89 12.43 -5.81
C ARG A 109 -11.99 13.50 -5.22
N THR A 110 -12.27 13.82 -3.97
CA THR A 110 -11.38 14.55 -3.09
C THR A 110 -10.18 13.67 -2.72
N ARG A 111 -9.09 14.31 -2.31
CA ARG A 111 -7.91 13.62 -1.76
C ARG A 111 -8.27 12.68 -0.61
N GLN A 112 -9.21 13.07 0.24
CA GLN A 112 -9.65 12.29 1.40
C GLN A 112 -10.42 11.04 0.98
N GLU A 113 -11.28 11.13 -0.03
CA GLU A 113 -12.03 9.97 -0.54
C GLU A 113 -11.10 8.93 -1.18
N GLU A 114 -10.12 9.37 -1.98
CA GLU A 114 -9.10 8.48 -2.54
C GLU A 114 -8.26 7.82 -1.43
N ASP A 115 -7.84 8.58 -0.41
CA ASP A 115 -7.12 8.07 0.76
C ASP A 115 -7.93 6.98 1.52
N ILE A 116 -9.23 7.21 1.74
CA ILE A 116 -10.10 6.22 2.39
C ILE A 116 -10.20 4.94 1.56
N ILE A 117 -10.34 5.05 0.24
CA ILE A 117 -10.42 3.88 -0.64
C ILE A 117 -9.10 3.09 -0.62
N ILE A 118 -7.97 3.78 -0.78
CA ILE A 118 -6.65 3.15 -0.71
C ILE A 118 -6.44 2.46 0.63
N SER A 119 -6.83 3.12 1.74
CA SER A 119 -6.72 2.56 3.08
C SER A 119 -7.55 1.29 3.25
N LYS A 120 -8.76 1.24 2.68
CA LYS A 120 -9.58 0.02 2.67
C LYS A 120 -8.97 -1.09 1.82
N ILE A 121 -8.38 -0.76 0.68
CA ILE A 121 -7.67 -1.74 -0.17
C ILE A 121 -6.51 -2.35 0.63
N ILE A 122 -5.72 -1.54 1.34
CA ILE A 122 -4.63 -2.02 2.19
C ILE A 122 -5.16 -2.98 3.28
N LEU A 123 -6.26 -2.65 3.96
CA LEU A 123 -6.88 -3.54 4.96
C LEU A 123 -7.39 -4.85 4.35
N ASN A 124 -7.97 -4.80 3.14
CA ASN A 124 -8.40 -5.99 2.41
C ASN A 124 -7.19 -6.86 2.01
N THR A 125 -6.09 -6.23 1.57
CA THR A 125 -4.82 -6.92 1.29
C THR A 125 -4.28 -7.61 2.55
N ILE A 126 -4.29 -6.94 3.70
CA ILE A 126 -3.89 -7.54 4.98
C ILE A 126 -4.78 -8.73 5.32
N SER A 127 -6.10 -8.57 5.24
CA SER A 127 -7.10 -9.61 5.54
C SER A 127 -6.85 -10.86 4.68
N LYS A 128 -6.57 -10.68 3.39
CA LYS A 128 -6.19 -11.76 2.48
C LYS A 128 -4.92 -12.49 2.93
N ILE A 129 -3.85 -11.76 3.25
CA ILE A 129 -2.56 -12.35 3.65
C ILE A 129 -2.70 -13.21 4.91
N ILE A 130 -3.53 -12.76 5.87
CA ILE A 130 -3.73 -13.47 7.14
C ILE A 130 -4.87 -14.50 7.09
N GLY A 131 -5.53 -14.66 5.94
CA GLY A 131 -6.59 -15.66 5.75
C GLY A 131 -7.95 -15.30 6.37
N ILE A 132 -8.23 -14.00 6.59
CA ILE A 132 -9.54 -13.52 7.03
C ILE A 132 -10.44 -13.31 5.80
N ASN A 133 -11.60 -13.98 5.78
CA ASN A 133 -12.60 -13.90 4.70
C ASN A 133 -13.59 -12.74 4.89
N GLU A 134 -13.12 -11.61 5.41
CA GLU A 134 -13.90 -10.40 5.59
C GLU A 134 -13.23 -9.25 4.85
N TYR A 135 -14.00 -8.57 3.99
CA TYR A 135 -13.49 -7.51 3.13
C TYR A 135 -14.37 -6.27 3.23
N LEU A 136 -13.71 -5.12 3.39
CA LEU A 136 -14.36 -3.82 3.34
C LEU A 136 -14.84 -3.54 1.91
N LYS A 137 -16.08 -3.07 1.79
CA LYS A 137 -16.64 -2.66 0.49
C LYS A 137 -15.86 -1.49 -0.10
N ILE A 138 -15.29 -1.71 -1.29
CA ILE A 138 -14.62 -0.69 -2.10
C ILE A 138 -15.66 -0.11 -3.07
N LYS A 139 -15.99 1.18 -2.92
CA LYS A 139 -16.98 1.87 -3.76
C LYS A 139 -16.26 2.63 -4.88
N LEU A 140 -16.24 2.05 -6.06
CA LEU A 140 -15.67 2.65 -7.27
C LEU A 140 -16.76 3.14 -8.21
N TYR A 141 -16.46 4.18 -8.99
CA TYR A 141 -17.26 4.53 -10.16
C TYR A 141 -16.98 3.54 -11.29
N GLU A 142 -17.89 3.42 -12.26
CA GLU A 142 -17.74 2.49 -13.39
C GLU A 142 -16.48 2.76 -14.24
N SER A 143 -16.03 4.01 -14.26
CA SER A 143 -14.83 4.48 -14.95
C SER A 143 -13.52 4.17 -14.20
N GLU A 144 -13.61 3.72 -12.95
CA GLU A 144 -12.47 3.42 -12.10
C GLU A 144 -12.17 1.93 -12.12
N LYS A 145 -10.88 1.60 -12.07
CA LYS A 145 -10.42 0.20 -12.20
C LYS A 145 -9.67 -0.23 -10.96
N LEU A 146 -9.96 -1.43 -10.50
CA LEU A 146 -9.24 -2.13 -9.44
C LEU A 146 -8.82 -3.49 -10.00
N GLU A 147 -7.52 -3.71 -10.08
CA GLU A 147 -6.95 -4.92 -10.66
C GLU A 147 -5.96 -5.54 -9.68
N GLU A 148 -6.04 -6.86 -9.51
CA GLU A 148 -5.11 -7.63 -8.69
C GLU A 148 -4.21 -8.48 -9.57
N HIS A 149 -2.92 -8.51 -9.22
CA HIS A 149 -1.89 -9.27 -9.92
C HIS A 149 -1.10 -10.09 -8.91
N ASN A 150 -1.14 -11.42 -9.06
CA ASN A 150 -0.29 -12.35 -8.32
C ASN A 150 0.99 -12.61 -9.15
N ILE A 151 2.15 -12.69 -8.48
CA ILE A 151 3.48 -12.83 -9.11
C ILE A 151 4.19 -14.06 -8.56
#